data_AF-A0A5N5F5T9-F1
#
_entry.id   AF-A0A5N5F5T9-F1
#
_cell.length_a   1.000
_cell.length_b   1.000
_cell.length_c   1.000
_cell.angle_alpha   90.00
_cell.angle_beta   90.00
_cell.angle_gamma   90.00
#
_symmetry.space_group_name_H-M   'P 1'
#
loop_
_entity.id
_entity.type
_entity.pdbx_description
1 polymer ?
#
loop_
_entity_poly.entity_id
_entity_poly.type
_entity_poly.pdbx_seq_one_letter_code
_entity_poly.pdbx_strand_id
1 'polypeptide(L)'
;MAQYLVPPDLKFSGDAWFLNSPEGSLGFILADEGFDVWVGNVHQTRWSHGHTSLSEENKIFDNKLRSLCYWNSQGTIMSLAALTQPDIAELVEAAALFCPISYLEHITSKFA
;
A
#
# COMPACT_ATOMS: atom_id res chain seq x y z
N MET A 1 -15.35 -6.27 -6.13
CA MET A 1 -14.30 -5.25 -6.39
C MET A 1 -13.21 -5.49 -5.36
N ALA A 2 -11.95 -5.64 -5.78
CA ALA A 2 -10.83 -5.86 -4.86
C ALA A 2 -10.29 -4.53 -4.35
N GLN A 3 -9.97 -4.48 -3.05
CA GLN A 3 -9.34 -3.32 -2.44
C GLN A 3 -7.96 -3.69 -1.92
N TYR A 4 -6.96 -2.88 -2.28
CA TYR A 4 -5.57 -3.11 -1.91
C TYR A 4 -5.11 -2.03 -0.93
N LEU A 5 -4.83 -2.43 0.30
CA LEU A 5 -4.29 -1.57 1.34
C LEU A 5 -2.77 -1.72 1.38
N VAL A 6 -2.05 -0.63 1.17
CA VAL A 6 -0.58 -0.63 1.24
C VAL A 6 -0.14 0.12 2.49
N PRO A 7 0.78 -0.45 3.28
CA PRO A 7 1.15 0.13 4.56
C PRO A 7 1.78 1.52 4.45
N PRO A 8 1.66 2.30 5.53
CA PRO A 8 2.02 3.72 5.55
C PRO A 8 3.52 4.01 5.41
N ASP A 9 4.42 3.19 5.96
CA ASP A 9 5.84 3.61 6.12
C ASP A 9 6.84 2.45 6.31
N LEU A 10 8.13 2.73 6.15
CA LEU A 10 9.27 1.85 6.51
C LEU A 10 9.20 1.29 7.95
N LYS A 11 8.57 2.00 8.90
CA LYS A 11 8.48 1.59 10.31
C LYS A 11 7.23 0.80 10.66
N PHE A 12 6.22 0.80 9.79
CA PHE A 12 4.93 0.16 10.05
C PHE A 12 4.63 -0.88 8.98
N SER A 13 4.06 -2.01 9.37
CA SER A 13 3.70 -3.07 8.42
C SER A 13 2.22 -2.98 8.09
N GLY A 14 1.71 -3.85 7.22
CA GLY A 14 0.31 -3.90 6.80
C GLY A 14 -0.69 -4.05 7.95
N ASP A 15 -0.23 -4.52 9.11
CA ASP A 15 -1.00 -4.58 10.35
C ASP A 15 -1.48 -3.21 10.84
N ALA A 16 -0.85 -2.11 10.41
CA ALA A 16 -1.26 -0.73 10.72
C ALA A 16 -2.73 -0.43 10.38
N TRP A 17 -3.29 -1.11 9.36
CA TRP A 17 -4.70 -0.94 8.97
C TRP A 17 -5.70 -1.57 9.94
N PHE A 18 -5.22 -2.37 10.91
CA PHE A 18 -6.03 -3.18 11.83
C PHE A 18 -5.74 -2.88 13.32
N LEU A 19 -5.01 -1.80 13.64
CA LEU A 19 -4.60 -1.51 15.01
C LEU A 19 -5.70 -0.87 15.88
N ASN A 20 -6.78 -0.36 15.28
CA ASN A 20 -7.91 0.23 16.01
C ASN A 20 -8.97 -0.84 16.33
N SER A 21 -10.09 -0.42 16.94
CA SER A 21 -11.28 -1.29 17.03
C SER A 21 -11.81 -1.60 15.62
N PRO A 22 -12.60 -2.67 15.44
CA PRO A 22 -13.18 -3.02 14.14
C PRO A 22 -13.86 -1.86 13.42
N GLU A 23 -14.57 -1.00 14.17
CA GLU A 23 -15.31 0.14 13.65
C GLU A 23 -14.42 1.35 13.31
N GLY A 24 -13.17 1.35 13.79
CA GLY A 24 -12.20 2.43 13.58
C GLY A 24 -11.03 2.05 12.68
N SER A 25 -11.00 0.82 12.17
CA SER A 25 -9.91 0.28 11.36
C SER A 25 -10.36 0.07 9.94
N LEU A 26 -9.71 0.77 9.00
CA LEU A 26 -10.11 0.76 7.59
C LEU A 26 -10.17 -0.65 7.00
N GLY A 27 -9.23 -1.53 7.37
CA GLY A 27 -9.24 -2.91 6.88
C GLY A 27 -10.47 -3.71 7.31
N PHE A 28 -10.98 -3.50 8.51
CA PHE A 28 -12.20 -4.16 8.99
C PHE A 28 -13.45 -3.54 8.38
N ILE A 29 -13.54 -2.21 8.34
CA ILE A 29 -14.67 -1.49 7.72
C ILE A 29 -14.87 -1.95 6.27
N LEU A 30 -13.80 -2.04 5.48
CA LEU A 30 -13.88 -2.46 4.09
C LEU A 30 -14.30 -3.93 3.95
N ALA A 31 -13.83 -4.81 4.84
CA ALA A 31 -14.24 -6.21 4.83
C ALA A 31 -15.74 -6.36 5.18
N ASP A 32 -16.22 -5.58 6.15
CA ASP A 32 -17.63 -5.58 6.57
C ASP A 32 -18.56 -5.04 5.47
N GLU A 33 -18.08 -4.13 4.63
CA GLU A 33 -18.79 -3.64 3.43
C GLU A 33 -18.70 -4.61 2.23
N GLY A 34 -18.10 -5.80 2.41
CA GLY A 34 -18.07 -6.87 1.42
C GLY A 34 -16.97 -6.75 0.37
N PHE A 35 -15.94 -5.93 0.63
CA PHE A 35 -14.77 -5.87 -0.24
C PHE A 35 -13.79 -7.01 0.04
N ASP A 36 -13.13 -7.47 -1.03
CA ASP A 36 -11.99 -8.38 -0.90
C ASP A 36 -10.74 -7.55 -0.59
N VAL A 37 -10.31 -7.60 0.68
CA VAL A 37 -9.25 -6.74 1.23
C VAL A 37 -7.90 -7.46 1.18
N TRP A 38 -7.02 -6.94 0.33
CA TRP A 38 -5.63 -7.40 0.22
C TRP A 38 -4.71 -6.40 0.89
N VAL A 39 -3.75 -6.89 1.69
CA VAL A 39 -2.84 -6.03 2.43
C VAL A 39 -1.39 -6.31 2.06
N GLY A 40 -0.77 -5.33 1.42
CA GLY A 40 0.64 -5.40 1.03
C GLY A 40 1.58 -5.21 2.23
N ASN A 41 2.84 -5.59 2.05
CA ASN A 41 3.92 -5.25 2.97
C ASN A 41 5.13 -4.77 2.16
N VAL A 42 5.74 -3.66 2.59
CA VAL A 42 6.99 -3.18 1.99
C VAL A 42 8.15 -4.07 2.46
N HIS A 43 9.15 -4.27 1.61
CA HIS A 43 10.37 -5.01 1.95
C HIS A 43 11.04 -4.45 3.21
N GLN A 44 11.62 -5.33 4.04
CA GLN A 44 12.25 -5.02 5.33
C GLN A 44 11.29 -4.54 6.44
N THR A 45 9.98 -4.68 6.26
CA THR A 45 9.01 -4.53 7.35
C THR A 45 8.86 -5.84 8.13
N ARG A 46 8.20 -5.82 9.30
CA ARG A 46 8.07 -6.95 10.25
C ARG A 46 7.81 -8.30 9.57
N TRP A 47 6.94 -8.29 8.58
CA TRP A 47 6.42 -9.47 7.89
C TRP A 47 7.08 -9.76 6.52
N SER A 48 8.06 -8.95 6.10
CA SER A 48 8.69 -9.02 4.75
C SER A 48 10.22 -8.88 4.78
N HIS A 49 10.90 -9.72 5.58
CA HIS A 49 12.37 -9.75 5.72
C HIS A 49 13.07 -10.86 4.92
N GLY A 50 12.32 -11.73 4.24
CA GLY A 50 12.90 -12.81 3.44
C GLY A 50 13.44 -12.29 2.11
N HIS A 51 14.64 -12.72 1.73
CA HIS A 51 15.21 -12.44 0.42
C HIS A 51 15.67 -13.74 -0.23
N THR A 52 14.98 -14.16 -1.29
CA THR A 52 15.48 -15.15 -2.25
C THR A 52 16.02 -14.37 -3.46
N SER A 53 17.13 -14.79 -4.05
CA SER A 53 17.53 -14.27 -5.37
C SER A 53 16.42 -14.63 -6.37
N LEU A 54 15.63 -13.65 -6.82
CA LEU A 54 14.43 -13.87 -7.64
C LEU A 54 14.73 -13.66 -9.13
N SER A 55 14.29 -14.61 -9.95
CA SER A 55 13.98 -14.41 -11.38
C SER A 55 12.65 -13.65 -11.49
N GLU A 56 12.48 -12.86 -12.55
CA GLU A 56 11.38 -11.89 -12.71
C GLU A 56 9.97 -12.52 -12.89
N GLU A 57 9.83 -13.84 -12.89
CA GLU A 57 8.62 -14.54 -13.33
C GLU A 57 7.45 -14.59 -12.33
N ASN A 58 7.66 -14.24 -11.06
CA ASN A 58 6.59 -14.32 -10.04
C ASN A 58 6.03 -12.93 -9.70
N LYS A 59 5.34 -12.29 -10.65
CA LYS A 59 4.51 -11.10 -10.35
C LYS A 59 3.27 -11.56 -9.58
N ILE A 60 3.19 -11.21 -8.29
CA ILE A 60 2.09 -11.55 -7.36
C ILE A 60 0.80 -10.74 -7.63
N PHE A 61 0.87 -9.71 -8.48
CA PHE A 61 -0.31 -8.96 -8.89
C PHE A 61 -1.02 -9.72 -10.02
N ASP A 62 -2.18 -10.33 -9.74
CA ASP A 62 -3.01 -10.93 -10.78
C ASP A 62 -3.62 -9.80 -11.62
N ASN A 63 -3.10 -9.62 -12.83
CA ASN A 63 -3.43 -8.53 -13.75
C ASN A 63 -4.89 -8.54 -14.26
N LYS A 64 -5.75 -9.42 -13.73
CA LYS A 64 -7.13 -9.59 -14.19
C LYS A 64 -8.13 -8.64 -13.53
N LEU A 65 -7.81 -8.07 -12.38
CA LEU A 65 -8.74 -7.24 -11.61
C LEU A 65 -8.26 -5.80 -11.49
N ARG A 66 -9.10 -4.84 -11.88
CA ARG A 66 -8.90 -3.44 -11.52
C ARG A 66 -9.15 -3.29 -10.02
N SER A 67 -8.23 -2.63 -9.33
CA SER A 67 -8.20 -2.55 -7.88
C SER A 67 -8.30 -1.11 -7.39
N LEU A 68 -9.03 -0.89 -6.30
CA LEU A 68 -8.98 0.38 -5.57
C LEU A 68 -7.87 0.28 -4.55
N CYS A 69 -6.98 1.26 -4.54
CA CYS A 69 -5.77 1.15 -3.76
C CYS A 69 -5.62 2.35 -2.81
N TYR A 70 -5.24 2.05 -1.57
CA TYR A 70 -5.12 3.03 -0.50
C TYR A 70 -3.68 3.06 -0.01
N TRP A 71 -3.10 4.26 0.00
CA TRP A 71 -1.75 4.51 0.48
C TRP A 71 -1.74 5.66 1.48
N ASN A 72 -0.80 5.63 2.39
CA ASN A 72 -0.61 6.66 3.40
C ASN A 72 0.88 7.05 3.47
N SER A 73 1.20 8.31 3.81
CA SER A 73 2.56 8.79 4.11
C SER A 73 3.60 8.36 3.05
N GLN A 74 4.69 7.67 3.42
CA GLN A 74 5.72 7.22 2.49
C GLN A 74 5.19 6.22 1.45
N GLY A 75 4.12 5.49 1.75
CA GLY A 75 3.42 4.67 0.76
C GLY A 75 2.96 5.47 -0.46
N THR A 76 2.65 6.77 -0.31
CA THR A 76 2.15 7.58 -1.44
C THR A 76 3.23 7.93 -2.44
N ILE A 77 4.48 8.20 -2.02
CA ILE A 77 5.57 8.47 -2.98
C ILE A 77 5.94 7.19 -3.74
N MET A 78 5.88 6.03 -3.08
CA MET A 78 6.05 4.73 -3.73
C MET A 78 4.94 4.47 -4.75
N SER A 79 3.68 4.80 -4.42
CA SER A 79 2.55 4.71 -5.34
C SER A 79 2.73 5.63 -6.55
N LEU A 80 3.15 6.89 -6.35
CA LEU A 80 3.45 7.81 -7.46
C LEU A 80 4.53 7.26 -8.39
N ALA A 81 5.58 6.64 -7.85
CA ALA A 81 6.61 5.98 -8.65
C ALA A 81 6.05 4.75 -9.39
N ALA A 82 5.25 3.91 -8.74
CA ALA A 82 4.65 2.72 -9.35
C ALA A 82 3.67 3.08 -10.48
N LEU A 83 2.88 4.13 -10.31
CA LEU A 83 1.94 4.64 -11.31
C LEU A 83 2.62 5.25 -12.55
N THR A 84 3.94 5.42 -12.54
CA THR A 84 4.69 5.75 -13.77
C THR A 84 4.81 4.55 -14.72
N GLN A 85 4.59 3.32 -14.23
CA GLN A 85 4.60 2.12 -15.05
C GLN A 85 3.20 1.88 -15.64
N PRO A 86 3.05 1.86 -16.99
CA PRO A 86 1.74 1.75 -17.63
C PRO A 86 0.99 0.46 -17.26
N ASP A 87 1.71 -0.66 -17.14
CA ASP A 87 1.14 -1.95 -16.75
C ASP A 87 0.53 -1.90 -15.34
N ILE A 88 1.12 -1.13 -14.42
CA ILE A 88 0.56 -0.92 -13.08
C ILE A 88 -0.60 0.09 -13.11
N ALA A 89 -0.45 1.18 -13.87
CA ALA A 89 -1.46 2.23 -13.94
C ALA A 89 -2.80 1.71 -14.49
N GLU A 90 -2.78 0.79 -15.46
CA GLU A 90 -3.99 0.18 -16.02
C GLU A 90 -4.74 -0.72 -15.02
N LEU A 91 -4.02 -1.29 -14.06
CA LEU A 91 -4.58 -2.16 -13.01
C LEU A 91 -5.24 -1.37 -11.86
N VAL A 92 -4.97 -0.07 -11.75
CA VAL A 92 -5.54 0.77 -10.71
C VAL A 92 -6.84 1.39 -11.22
N GLU A 93 -7.94 1.11 -10.51
CA GLU A 93 -9.23 1.76 -10.77
C GLU A 93 -9.26 3.17 -10.21
N ALA A 94 -8.85 3.31 -8.95
CA ALA A 94 -8.72 4.56 -8.24
C ALA A 94 -7.66 4.43 -7.14
N ALA A 95 -7.02 5.55 -6.81
CA ALA A 95 -6.02 5.63 -5.75
C ALA A 95 -6.45 6.68 -4.71
N ALA A 96 -6.50 6.29 -3.44
CA ALA A 96 -6.66 7.20 -2.31
C ALA A 96 -5.31 7.39 -1.62
N LEU A 97 -4.80 8.63 -1.61
CA LEU A 97 -3.52 9.00 -1.00
C LEU A 97 -3.76 9.81 0.26
N PHE A 98 -3.53 9.22 1.42
CA PHE A 98 -3.65 9.89 2.72
C PHE A 98 -2.30 10.52 3.11
N CYS A 99 -2.29 11.80 3.45
CA CYS A 99 -1.07 12.54 3.78
C CYS A 99 0.01 12.41 2.67
N PRO A 100 -0.29 12.84 1.43
CA PRO A 100 0.58 12.58 0.29
C PRO A 100 1.95 13.24 0.45
N ILE A 101 3.00 12.43 0.36
CA ILE A 101 4.40 12.85 0.26
C ILE A 101 4.83 12.65 -1.19
N SER A 102 5.44 13.68 -1.77
CA SER A 102 6.07 13.64 -3.10
C SER A 102 7.48 14.27 -3.10
N TYR A 103 7.72 15.22 -2.21
CA TYR A 103 9.01 15.85 -1.96
C TYR A 103 9.10 16.27 -0.49
N LEU A 104 10.33 16.51 0.02
CA LEU A 104 10.59 16.76 1.45
C LEU A 104 11.23 18.13 1.74
N GLU A 105 11.43 18.98 0.74
CA GLU A 105 12.22 20.23 0.86
C GLU A 105 11.69 21.24 1.90
N HIS A 106 10.40 21.21 2.21
CA HIS A 106 9.77 22.16 3.14
C HIS A 106 9.32 21.54 4.46
N ILE A 107 9.74 20.31 4.77
CA ILE A 107 9.40 19.73 6.07
C ILE A 107 10.23 20.41 7.17
N THR A 108 9.56 20.73 8.27
CA THR A 108 10.21 21.32 9.46
C THR A 108 10.57 20.26 10.50
N SER A 109 10.07 19.04 10.35
CA SER A 109 10.42 17.91 11.22
C SER A 109 11.88 17.52 11.03
N LYS A 110 12.60 17.29 12.12
CA LYS A 110 13.95 16.75 12.06
C LYS A 110 13.91 15.27 11.70
N PHE A 111 14.78 14.84 10.80
CA PHE A 111 15.06 13.42 10.63
C PHE A 111 15.81 12.93 11.88
N ALA A 112 15.25 11.93 12.56
CA ALA A 112 15.82 11.32 13.75
C ALA A 112 16.80 10.20 13.37
#